data_AF-A0A2N3KY66-F1
#
_entry.id   AF-A0A2N3KY66-F1
#
_cell.length_a   1.000
_cell.length_b   1.000
_cell.length_c   1.000
_cell.angle_alpha   90.00
_cell.angle_beta   90.00
_cell.angle_gamma   90.00
#
_symmetry.space_group_name_H-M   'P 1'
#
loop_
_entity.id
_entity.type
_entity.pdbx_description
1 polymer ?
#
loop_
_entity_poly.entity_id
_entity_poly.type
_entity_poly.pdbx_seq_one_letter_code
_entity_poly.pdbx_strand_id
1 'polypeptide(L)'
;MKTFFHEFYRENEQKVLVEFTKTPEVPATYWHPAEGGEVEIVKVCAGEDGWNAKWTDAEDEEWSGWLAENFDVVEAHELGNPDL
;
A
#
# COMPACT_ATOMS: atom_id res chain seq x y z
N MET A 1 -5.81 10.59 -7.85
CA MET A 1 -5.22 9.33 -7.36
C MET A 1 -5.54 9.24 -5.89
N LYS A 2 -6.26 8.21 -5.46
CA LYS A 2 -6.63 8.03 -4.05
C LYS A 2 -5.50 7.29 -3.35
N THR A 3 -5.10 7.77 -2.18
CA THR A 3 -4.11 7.11 -1.32
C THR A 3 -4.83 6.28 -0.27
N PHE A 4 -4.20 5.18 0.10
CA PHE A 4 -4.67 4.21 1.07
C PHE A 4 -3.55 3.94 2.07
N PHE A 5 -3.93 3.43 3.23
CA PHE A 5 -2.99 3.15 4.30
C PHE A 5 -3.23 1.75 4.85
N HIS A 6 -2.15 1.04 5.14
CA HIS A 6 -2.22 -0.25 5.82
C HIS A 6 -1.05 -0.43 6.77
N GLU A 7 -1.25 -1.21 7.83
CA GLU A 7 -0.23 -1.48 8.83
C GLU A 7 0.41 -2.84 8.59
N PHE A 8 1.74 -2.88 8.53
CA PHE A 8 2.52 -4.11 8.46
C PHE A 8 3.41 -4.25 9.69
N TYR A 9 3.88 -5.47 9.91
CA TYR A 9 4.90 -5.78 10.91
C TYR A 9 6.12 -6.36 10.20
N ARG A 10 7.28 -5.77 10.47
CA ARG A 10 8.57 -6.32 10.08
C ARG A 10 8.90 -7.56 10.93
N GLU A 11 9.89 -8.34 10.48
CA GLU A 11 10.38 -9.52 11.21
C GLU A 11 10.85 -9.21 12.65
N ASN A 12 11.32 -7.99 12.89
CA ASN A 12 11.74 -7.51 14.21
C ASN A 12 10.58 -6.97 15.07
N GLU A 13 9.33 -7.28 14.70
CA GLU A 13 8.10 -6.81 15.36
C GLU A 13 7.88 -5.29 15.28
N GLN A 14 8.67 -4.56 14.48
CA GLN A 14 8.44 -3.14 14.23
C GLN A 14 7.17 -2.96 13.40
N LYS A 15 6.20 -2.27 13.98
CA LYS A 15 5.00 -1.81 13.28
C LYS A 15 5.35 -0.67 12.31
N VAL A 16 4.87 -0.77 11.08
CA VAL A 16 5.01 0.24 10.03
C VAL A 16 3.65 0.57 9.42
N LEU A 17 3.44 1.84 9.07
CA LEU A 17 2.26 2.29 8.35
C LEU A 17 2.66 2.62 6.91
N VAL A 18 2.11 1.90 5.95
CA VAL A 18 2.41 2.01 4.52
C VAL A 18 1.34 2.88 3.86
N GLU A 19 1.75 3.99 3.25
CA GLU A 19 0.96 4.78 2.31
C GLU A 19 1.13 4.21 0.91
N PHE A 20 0.04 3.85 0.25
CA PHE A 20 0.09 3.25 -1.08
C PHE A 20 -1.04 3.76 -1.97
N THR A 21 -0.93 3.46 -3.26
CA THR A 21 -1.96 3.75 -4.26
C THR A 21 -2.32 2.48 -5.01
N LYS A 22 -3.54 2.48 -5.59
CA LYS A 22 -4.01 1.42 -6.46
C LYS A 22 -4.56 2.01 -7.75
N THR A 23 -4.16 1.48 -8.89
CA THR A 23 -4.72 1.90 -10.19
C THR A 23 -6.13 1.34 -10.36
N PRO A 24 -7.04 2.07 -11.04
CA PRO A 24 -8.40 1.59 -11.27
C PRO A 24 -8.41 0.31 -12.11
N GLU A 25 -9.16 -0.69 -11.67
CA GLU A 25 -9.32 -1.94 -12.44
C GLU A 25 -10.24 -1.73 -13.64
N VAL A 26 -9.78 -2.20 -14.80
CA VAL A 26 -10.54 -2.28 -16.04
C VAL A 26 -10.69 -3.76 -16.39
N PRO A 27 -11.92 -4.31 -16.40
CA PRO A 27 -12.12 -5.72 -16.70
C PRO A 27 -11.77 -6.02 -18.16
N ALA A 28 -11.28 -7.24 -18.39
CA ALA A 28 -11.00 -7.72 -19.73
C ALA A 28 -12.25 -7.67 -20.61
N THR A 29 -12.06 -7.31 -21.88
CA THR A 29 -13.07 -7.39 -22.94
C THR A 29 -12.60 -8.37 -24.01
N TYR A 30 -13.45 -8.64 -25.02
CA TYR A 30 -13.05 -9.50 -26.13
C TYR A 30 -11.80 -8.99 -26.88
N TRP A 31 -11.59 -7.66 -26.93
CA TRP A 31 -10.51 -7.05 -27.70
C TRP A 31 -9.34 -6.56 -26.85
N HIS A 32 -9.50 -6.48 -25.52
CA HIS A 32 -8.50 -5.92 -24.61
C HIS A 32 -8.37 -6.78 -23.37
N PRO A 33 -7.13 -7.09 -22.92
CA PRO A 33 -6.92 -7.76 -21.63
C PRO A 33 -7.40 -6.88 -20.47
N ALA A 34 -7.45 -7.46 -19.28
CA ALA A 34 -7.64 -6.66 -18.06
C ALA A 34 -6.43 -5.74 -17.87
N GLU A 35 -6.68 -4.54 -17.37
CA GLU A 35 -5.66 -3.53 -17.05
C GLU A 35 -5.94 -2.95 -15.66
N GLY A 36 -4.89 -2.45 -15.00
CA GLY A 36 -5.04 -1.83 -13.69
C GLY A 36 -4.99 -2.82 -12.53
N GLY A 37 -5.28 -2.31 -11.34
CA GLY A 37 -5.14 -3.05 -10.08
C GLY A 37 -3.71 -3.08 -9.54
N GLU A 38 -2.76 -2.40 -10.20
CA GLU A 38 -1.39 -2.30 -9.71
C GLU A 38 -1.35 -1.49 -8.40
N VAL A 39 -0.62 -2.02 -7.42
CA VAL A 39 -0.34 -1.35 -6.16
C VAL A 39 1.05 -0.75 -6.21
N GLU A 40 1.17 0.50 -5.77
CA GLU A 40 2.45 1.19 -5.62
C GLU A 40 2.57 1.77 -4.22
N ILE A 41 3.64 1.41 -3.51
CA ILE A 41 3.98 1.95 -2.20
C ILE A 41 4.62 3.32 -2.40
N VAL A 42 4.05 4.33 -1.73
CA VAL A 42 4.48 5.72 -1.86
C VAL A 42 5.38 6.12 -0.70
N LYS A 43 5.00 5.78 0.53
CA LYS A 43 5.77 6.06 1.75
C LYS A 43 5.56 5.01 2.82
N VAL A 44 6.50 4.97 3.74
CA VAL A 44 6.43 4.14 4.96
C VAL A 44 6.67 5.03 6.16
N CYS A 45 5.83 4.91 7.18
CA CYS A 45 6.01 5.53 8.48
C CYS A 45 6.42 4.48 9.52
N ALA A 46 7.57 4.66 10.16
CA ALA A 46 8.06 3.71 11.16
C ALA A 46 8.80 4.41 12.31
N GLY A 47 8.37 4.16 13.55
CA GLY A 47 9.08 4.57 14.77
C GLY A 47 9.55 6.03 14.77
N GLU A 48 10.84 6.23 15.06
CA GLU A 48 11.48 7.56 15.14
C GLU A 48 11.75 8.18 13.76
N ASP A 49 11.82 7.38 12.70
CA ASP A 49 12.07 7.87 11.33
C ASP A 49 10.83 8.54 10.71
N GLY A 50 9.65 8.29 11.28
CA GLY A 50 8.37 8.76 10.75
C GLY A 50 8.23 8.39 9.27
N TRP A 51 7.62 9.27 8.47
CA TRP A 51 7.39 9.08 7.01
C TRP A 51 8.64 9.02 6.13
N ASN A 52 9.84 9.13 6.71
CA ASN A 52 11.10 9.00 5.99
C ASN A 52 11.73 7.60 6.13
N ALA A 53 11.01 6.68 6.79
CA ALA A 53 11.48 5.31 6.98
C ALA A 53 11.81 4.67 5.63
N LYS A 54 12.99 4.05 5.54
CA LYS A 54 13.40 3.27 4.38
C LYS A 54 12.77 1.89 4.44
N TRP A 55 12.48 1.34 3.28
CA TRP A 55 12.11 -0.05 3.09
C TRP A 55 12.98 -0.64 1.97
N THR A 56 13.03 -1.96 1.94
CA THR A 56 13.80 -2.77 0.99
C THR A 56 12.92 -3.18 -0.18
N ASP A 57 13.54 -3.56 -1.30
CA ASP A 57 12.81 -4.08 -2.47
C ASP A 57 12.01 -5.36 -2.12
N ALA A 58 12.50 -6.16 -1.15
CA ALA A 58 11.78 -7.35 -0.68
C ALA A 58 10.52 -6.99 0.12
N GLU A 59 10.60 -5.97 0.98
CA GLU A 59 9.42 -5.42 1.66
C GLU A 59 8.43 -4.81 0.66
N ASP A 60 8.94 -4.14 -0.39
CA ASP A 60 8.11 -3.57 -1.44
C ASP A 60 7.29 -4.65 -2.18
N GLU A 61 7.95 -5.72 -2.62
CA GLU A 61 7.32 -6.85 -3.31
C GLU A 61 6.33 -7.59 -2.40
N GLU A 62 6.71 -7.85 -1.14
CA GLU A 62 5.84 -8.54 -0.18
C GLU A 62 4.58 -7.73 0.13
N TRP A 63 4.74 -6.47 0.51
CA TRP A 63 3.62 -5.63 0.93
C TRP A 63 2.73 -5.27 -0.26
N SER A 64 3.30 -4.90 -1.41
CA SER A 64 2.51 -4.60 -2.61
C SER A 64 1.73 -5.82 -3.11
N GLY A 65 2.34 -7.01 -3.09
CA GLY A 65 1.66 -8.26 -3.44
C GLY A 65 0.51 -8.58 -2.49
N TRP A 66 0.73 -8.48 -1.18
CA TRP A 66 -0.32 -8.69 -0.19
C TRP A 66 -1.47 -7.69 -0.36
N LEU A 67 -1.16 -6.40 -0.56
CA LEU A 67 -2.15 -5.34 -0.77
C LEU A 67 -2.96 -5.55 -2.05
N ALA A 68 -2.34 -6.04 -3.12
CA ALA A 68 -3.05 -6.33 -4.37
C ALA A 68 -4.07 -7.45 -4.19
N GLU A 69 -3.73 -8.50 -3.43
CA GLU A 69 -4.60 -9.65 -3.16
C GLU A 69 -5.68 -9.38 -2.10
N ASN A 70 -5.42 -8.47 -1.16
CA ASN A 70 -6.27 -8.23 0.02
C ASN A 70 -6.89 -6.83 0.04
N PHE A 71 -6.95 -6.15 -1.10
CA PHE A 71 -7.42 -4.77 -1.17
C PHE A 71 -8.83 -4.55 -0.59
N ASP A 72 -9.72 -5.54 -0.73
CA ASP A 72 -11.10 -5.47 -0.21
C ASP A 72 -11.18 -5.43 1.33
N VAL A 73 -10.15 -5.93 2.00
CA VAL A 73 -10.05 -5.93 3.47
C VAL A 73 -9.09 -4.86 3.99
N VAL A 74 -8.42 -4.13 3.10
CA VAL A 74 -7.72 -2.91 3.50
C VAL A 74 -8.80 -1.91 3.91
N GLU A 75 -8.91 -1.67 5.22
CA GLU A 75 -9.65 -0.51 5.68
C GLU A 75 -8.99 0.71 5.05
N ALA A 76 -9.66 1.29 4.05
CA ALA A 76 -9.27 2.57 3.49
C ALA A 76 -9.44 3.61 4.60
N HIS A 77 -8.43 3.73 5.46
CA HIS A 77 -8.32 4.84 6.35
C HIS A 77 -8.07 6.05 5.47
N GLU A 78 -9.11 6.79 5.13
CA GLU A 78 -8.95 8.21 4.84
C GLU A 78 -8.44 8.82 6.15
N LEU A 79 -7.12 8.78 6.34
CA LEU A 79 -6.47 9.50 7.43
C LEU A 79 -6.85 10.96 7.21
N GLY A 80 -7.88 11.40 7.94
CA GLY A 80 -8.06 12.79 8.29
C GLY A 80 -6.80 13.19 9.05
N ASN A 81 -5.82 13.68 8.29
CA ASN A 81 -4.63 14.40 8.73
C ASN A 81 -4.15 14.08 10.16
N PRO A 82 -3.23 13.11 10.36
CA PRO A 82 -2.71 12.80 11.70
C PRO A 82 -1.78 13.91 12.27
N ASP A 83 -1.64 15.05 11.59
CA ASP A 83 -0.95 16.25 12.10
C ASP A 83 -1.88 17.22 12.87
N LEU A 84 -3.00 16.76 13.45
CA LEU A 84 -3.81 17.49 14.45
C LEU A 84 -4.18 16.62 15.66
#